data_AF-A0A7U6KT67-F1
#
_entry.id   AF-A0A7U6KT67-F1
#
_cell.length_a   1.000
_cell.length_b   1.000
_cell.length_c   1.000
_cell.angle_alpha   90.00
_cell.angle_beta   90.00
_cell.angle_gamma   90.00
#
_symmetry.space_group_name_H-M   'P 1'
#
loop_
_entity.id
_entity.type
_entity.pdbx_description
1 polymer ?
#
loop_
_entity_poly.entity_id
_entity_poly.type
_entity_poly.pdbx_seq_one_letter_code
_entity_poly.pdbx_strand_id
1 'polypeptide(L)'
;MRHHDFDKGFNHIDKQIHQDMAVLAQTNIEFFDNRSLIQLNEDIGLEYRSNISLTWVLPIPKFHSKTMVGHQYCAQCMQEDKNAYLRLKWRFSWIVYCEQHLKPLQNSCSSCELPYQPHLIKANHRFINRCPHCREKLSAEKVNQVLCADTYEFQLQAERVLSTNQAVIFGHSITSGDWFELILFFINLIRKSTLEKI
;
A
#
# COMPACT_ATOMS: atom_id res chain seq x y z
N MET A 1 20.72 0.61 15.10
CA MET A 1 19.60 1.49 15.48
C MET A 1 18.32 0.77 15.07
N ARG A 2 17.47 0.31 16.00
CA ARG A 2 16.25 -0.44 15.65
C ARG A 2 15.39 0.48 14.80
N HIS A 3 15.26 0.16 13.52
CA HIS A 3 14.59 1.02 12.56
C HIS A 3 13.09 0.96 12.83
N HIS A 4 12.58 1.96 13.55
CA HIS A 4 11.14 2.14 13.71
C HIS A 4 10.52 2.28 12.33
N ASP A 5 9.63 1.35 12.02
CA ASP A 5 8.80 1.41 10.84
C ASP A 5 7.74 2.47 11.09
N PHE A 6 7.91 3.66 10.50
CA PHE A 6 6.98 4.79 10.67
C PHE A 6 5.55 4.43 10.26
N ASP A 7 5.39 3.39 9.44
CA ASP A 7 4.08 2.87 9.04
C ASP A 7 3.31 2.25 10.22
N LYS A 8 4.00 1.95 11.31
CA LYS A 8 3.42 1.47 12.57
C LYS A 8 3.15 2.59 13.59
N GLY A 9 3.25 3.84 13.14
CA GLY A 9 3.08 5.07 13.89
C GLY A 9 3.92 5.19 15.15
N PHE A 10 3.53 6.13 16.01
CA PHE A 10 4.38 6.63 17.08
C PHE A 10 3.93 6.20 18.48
N ASN A 11 2.86 5.40 18.59
CA ASN A 11 2.30 4.95 19.88
C ASN A 11 3.31 4.24 20.80
N HIS A 12 4.32 3.60 20.22
CA HIS A 12 5.39 2.92 20.95
C HIS A 12 6.53 3.86 21.41
N ILE A 13 6.60 5.07 20.83
CA ILE A 13 7.53 6.13 21.22
C ILE A 13 6.85 7.02 22.25
N ASP A 14 5.71 7.60 21.88
CA ASP A 14 4.86 8.42 22.74
C ASP A 14 3.44 8.46 22.16
N LYS A 15 2.46 8.10 22.98
CA LYS A 15 1.03 8.08 22.59
C LYS A 15 0.49 9.48 22.32
N GLN A 16 1.12 10.53 22.85
CA GLN A 16 0.69 11.92 22.67
C GLN A 16 1.00 12.45 21.25
N ILE A 17 1.99 11.88 20.55
CA ILE A 17 2.42 12.37 19.22
C ILE A 17 1.25 12.37 18.22
N HIS A 18 0.42 11.33 18.22
CA HIS A 18 -0.72 11.25 17.30
C HIS A 18 -1.76 12.33 17.58
N GLN A 19 -2.03 12.61 18.86
CA GLN A 19 -2.91 13.67 19.27
C GLN A 19 -2.39 15.04 18.82
N ASP A 20 -1.09 15.29 19.00
CA ASP A 20 -0.46 16.55 18.60
C ASP A 20 -0.44 16.71 17.07
N MET A 21 -0.16 15.62 16.33
CA MET A 21 -0.23 15.60 14.87
C MET A 21 -1.65 15.87 14.36
N ALA A 22 -2.67 15.29 14.99
CA ALA A 22 -4.07 15.55 14.65
C ALA A 22 -4.42 17.05 14.84
N VAL A 23 -4.00 17.64 15.95
CA VAL A 23 -4.18 19.08 16.22
C VAL A 23 -3.49 19.93 15.16
N LEU A 24 -2.21 19.64 14.83
CA LEU A 24 -1.45 20.37 13.81
C LEU A 24 -2.07 20.23 12.41
N ALA A 25 -2.60 19.05 12.09
CA ALA A 25 -3.30 18.77 10.83
C ALA A 25 -4.74 19.31 10.81
N GLN A 26 -5.19 19.98 11.88
CA GLN A 26 -6.54 20.53 12.02
C GLN A 26 -7.63 19.46 11.83
N THR A 27 -7.39 18.29 12.44
CA THR A 27 -8.29 17.15 12.43
C THR A 27 -8.41 16.55 13.84
N ASN A 28 -9.15 15.45 13.98
CA ASN A 28 -9.23 14.69 15.23
C ASN A 28 -8.39 13.40 15.15
N ILE A 29 -8.07 12.82 16.32
CA ILE A 29 -7.21 11.64 16.42
C ILE A 29 -7.78 10.42 15.71
N GLU A 30 -9.09 10.17 15.81
CA GLU A 30 -9.76 9.06 15.13
C GLU A 30 -9.61 9.17 13.60
N PHE A 31 -9.82 10.36 13.04
CA PHE A 31 -9.64 10.60 11.61
C PHE A 31 -8.17 10.51 11.20
N PHE A 32 -7.24 10.94 12.03
CA PHE A 32 -5.80 10.82 11.77
C PHE A 32 -5.36 9.35 11.76
N ASP A 33 -5.78 8.57 12.76
CA ASP A 33 -5.42 7.16 12.93
C ASP A 33 -6.04 6.29 11.83
N ASN A 34 -7.29 6.56 11.43
CA ASN A 34 -7.96 5.90 10.30
C ASN A 34 -7.29 6.18 8.94
N ARG A 35 -6.39 7.17 8.87
CA ARG A 35 -5.58 7.50 7.69
C ARG A 35 -4.15 6.99 7.80
N SER A 36 -3.81 6.32 8.90
CA SER A 36 -2.54 5.66 9.12
C SER A 36 -2.61 4.18 8.71
N LEU A 37 -1.45 3.53 8.56
CA LEU A 37 -1.38 2.08 8.32
C LEU A 37 -1.47 1.26 9.61
N ILE A 38 -1.60 1.91 10.77
CA ILE A 38 -1.72 1.22 12.06
C ILE A 38 -3.06 0.54 12.15
N GLN A 39 -4.13 1.25 11.81
CA GLN A 39 -5.48 0.70 11.86
C GLN A 39 -5.61 -0.52 10.95
N LEU A 40 -4.99 -0.48 9.78
CA LEU A 40 -4.94 -1.63 8.88
C LEU A 40 -4.38 -2.88 9.58
N ASN A 41 -3.32 -2.74 10.38
CA ASN A 41 -2.69 -3.88 11.02
C ASN A 41 -3.61 -4.53 12.08
N GLU A 42 -4.40 -3.72 12.78
CA GLU A 42 -5.44 -4.19 13.70
C GLU A 42 -6.58 -4.86 12.92
N ASP A 43 -7.04 -4.23 11.84
CA ASP A 43 -8.16 -4.72 11.02
C ASP A 43 -7.83 -6.06 10.34
N ILE A 44 -6.57 -6.30 9.96
CA ILE A 44 -6.11 -7.59 9.41
C ILE A 44 -5.70 -8.60 10.48
N GLY A 45 -5.99 -8.33 11.76
CA GLY A 45 -5.78 -9.26 12.88
C GLY A 45 -4.31 -9.62 13.15
N LEU A 46 -3.36 -8.85 12.65
CA LEU A 46 -1.95 -9.11 12.88
C LEU A 46 -1.49 -8.45 14.17
N GLU A 47 -0.97 -9.26 15.11
CA GLU A 47 -0.37 -8.72 16.33
C GLU A 47 0.71 -7.69 16.01
N TYR A 48 0.61 -6.51 16.62
CA TYR A 48 1.68 -5.52 16.56
C TYR A 48 2.97 -6.13 17.12
N ARG A 49 4.00 -6.24 16.26
CA ARG A 49 5.35 -6.60 16.68
C ARG A 49 6.33 -5.57 16.16
N SER A 50 7.02 -4.88 17.07
CA SER A 50 7.91 -3.74 16.75
C SER A 50 8.94 -4.07 15.66
N ASN A 51 9.40 -5.34 15.60
CA ASN A 51 10.47 -5.78 14.71
C ASN A 51 10.01 -6.54 13.45
N ILE A 52 8.70 -6.71 13.20
CA ILE A 52 8.19 -7.49 12.05
C ILE A 52 7.63 -6.56 10.97
N SER A 53 8.01 -6.72 9.72
CA SER A 53 7.41 -5.97 8.60
C SER A 53 5.91 -6.25 8.53
N LEU A 54 5.11 -5.23 8.25
CA LEU A 54 3.68 -5.41 7.99
C LEU A 54 3.49 -6.34 6.76
N THR A 55 2.96 -7.54 6.97
CA THR A 55 2.92 -8.63 5.96
C THR A 55 2.16 -8.25 4.69
N TRP A 56 1.07 -7.51 4.86
CA TRP A 56 0.17 -7.13 3.76
C TRP A 56 0.36 -5.69 3.27
N VAL A 57 1.45 -5.04 3.69
CA VAL A 57 1.78 -3.67 3.29
C VAL A 57 3.07 -3.69 2.48
N LEU A 58 3.04 -3.04 1.32
CA LEU A 58 4.20 -2.80 0.51
C LEU A 58 5.18 -1.87 1.25
N PRO A 59 6.45 -2.29 1.41
CA PRO A 59 7.44 -1.48 2.09
C PRO A 59 7.75 -0.21 1.28
N ILE A 60 7.97 0.90 1.97
CA ILE A 60 8.56 2.08 1.33
C ILE A 60 10.08 1.90 1.25
N PRO A 61 10.72 2.16 0.09
CA PRO A 61 12.17 2.19 0.02
C PRO A 61 12.73 3.27 0.95
N LYS A 62 13.53 2.84 1.94
CA LYS A 62 14.14 3.71 2.97
C LYS A 62 15.31 4.56 2.44
N PHE A 63 15.86 4.20 1.29
CA PHE A 63 17.01 4.87 0.68
C PHE A 63 16.81 4.99 -0.84
N HIS A 64 17.72 5.72 -1.49
CA HIS A 64 17.92 5.81 -2.95
C HIS A 64 18.29 4.46 -3.61
N SER A 65 17.71 3.36 -3.13
CA SER A 65 17.87 2.05 -3.72
C SER A 65 17.09 2.01 -5.02
N LYS A 66 17.84 1.87 -6.12
CA LYS A 66 17.29 1.65 -7.46
C LYS A 66 16.77 0.22 -7.64
N THR A 67 17.00 -0.68 -6.68
CA THR A 67 16.63 -2.10 -6.74
C THR A 67 15.37 -2.45 -5.94
N MET A 68 14.82 -1.49 -5.18
CA MET A 68 13.59 -1.69 -4.41
C MET A 68 12.35 -1.35 -5.22
N VAL A 69 11.22 -1.94 -4.83
CA VAL A 69 9.90 -1.63 -5.39
C VAL A 69 9.57 -0.17 -5.07
N GLY A 70 9.21 0.61 -6.10
CA GLY A 70 8.79 2.00 -5.91
C GLY A 70 7.37 2.09 -5.37
N HIS A 71 6.95 3.30 -5.01
CA HIS A 71 5.59 3.55 -4.56
C HIS A 71 4.61 3.32 -5.72
N GLN A 72 3.51 2.62 -5.46
CA GLN A 72 2.48 2.40 -6.47
C GLN A 72 1.70 3.68 -6.79
N TYR A 73 1.35 3.85 -8.05
CA TYR A 73 0.53 4.95 -8.55
C TYR A 73 -0.27 4.54 -9.79
N CYS A 74 -1.40 5.21 -10.01
CA CYS A 74 -2.13 5.13 -11.27
C CYS A 74 -1.71 6.27 -12.20
N ALA A 75 -1.26 5.96 -13.42
CA ALA A 75 -0.84 6.96 -14.41
C ALA A 75 -1.99 7.91 -14.79
N GLN A 76 -3.21 7.38 -14.92
CA GLN A 76 -4.40 8.17 -15.24
C GLN A 76 -4.79 9.10 -14.08
N CYS A 77 -4.76 8.65 -12.82
CA CYS A 77 -4.92 9.56 -11.66
C CYS A 77 -3.88 10.68 -11.67
N MET A 78 -2.61 10.37 -11.94
CA MET A 78 -1.52 11.37 -12.00
C MET A 78 -1.69 12.37 -13.14
N GLN A 79 -2.46 12.00 -14.19
CA GLN A 79 -2.79 12.86 -15.31
C GLN A 79 -3.98 13.77 -15.03
N GLU A 80 -5.09 13.21 -14.53
CA GLU A 80 -6.40 13.85 -14.40
C GLU A 80 -6.57 14.69 -13.13
N ASP A 81 -5.95 14.28 -12.03
CA ASP A 81 -6.19 14.91 -10.73
C ASP A 81 -5.48 16.27 -10.65
N LYS A 82 -6.27 17.33 -10.44
CA LYS A 82 -5.79 18.71 -10.24
C LYS A 82 -4.74 18.78 -9.13
N ASN A 83 -4.90 17.96 -8.09
CA ASN A 83 -3.95 17.79 -6.99
C ASN A 83 -3.63 16.31 -6.83
N ALA A 84 -2.93 15.74 -7.81
CA ALA A 84 -2.47 14.35 -7.76
C ALA A 84 -1.96 13.97 -6.36
N TYR A 85 -2.52 12.93 -5.79
CA TYR A 85 -2.15 12.40 -4.47
C TYR A 85 -1.99 10.88 -4.52
N LEU A 86 -1.22 10.35 -3.59
CA LEU A 86 -1.05 8.90 -3.43
C LEU A 86 -2.10 8.38 -2.47
N ARG A 87 -2.83 7.34 -2.88
CA ARG A 87 -3.83 6.71 -2.04
C ARG A 87 -3.15 5.75 -1.06
N LEU A 88 -3.53 5.82 0.20
CA LEU A 88 -3.00 4.94 1.26
C LEU A 88 -3.14 3.46 0.89
N LYS A 89 -4.30 3.05 0.38
CA LYS A 89 -4.59 1.66 -0.02
C LYS A 89 -3.74 1.13 -1.16
N TRP A 90 -3.12 1.99 -1.98
CA TRP A 90 -2.11 1.56 -2.95
C TRP A 90 -0.83 1.07 -2.27
N ARG A 91 -0.80 1.00 -0.94
CA ARG A 91 0.25 0.32 -0.21
C ARG A 91 -0.16 -1.07 0.26
N PHE A 92 -1.40 -1.50 0.08
CA PHE A 92 -1.79 -2.86 0.44
C PHE A 92 -1.34 -3.81 -0.66
N SER A 93 -0.72 -4.93 -0.31
CA SER A 93 -0.07 -5.82 -1.27
C SER A 93 -1.03 -6.52 -2.24
N TRP A 94 -2.33 -6.53 -1.93
CA TRP A 94 -3.39 -7.03 -2.80
C TRP A 94 -4.00 -5.98 -3.74
N ILE A 95 -3.72 -4.69 -3.52
CA ILE A 95 -4.22 -3.61 -4.39
C ILE A 95 -3.22 -3.45 -5.55
N VAL A 96 -3.60 -3.95 -6.71
CA VAL A 96 -2.76 -3.94 -7.92
C VAL A 96 -3.42 -3.23 -9.10
N TYR A 97 -4.71 -2.91 -9.01
CA TYR A 97 -5.45 -2.09 -9.95
C TYR A 97 -6.00 -0.83 -9.28
N CYS A 98 -6.03 0.27 -10.03
CA CYS A 98 -6.76 1.47 -9.61
C CYS A 98 -8.27 1.23 -9.69
N GLU A 99 -9.00 1.38 -8.60
CA GLU A 99 -10.47 1.22 -8.62
C GLU A 99 -11.21 2.26 -9.47
N GLN A 100 -10.63 3.45 -9.66
CA GLN A 100 -11.28 4.48 -10.48
C GLN A 100 -11.13 4.22 -11.97
N HIS A 101 -9.97 3.71 -12.39
CA HIS A 101 -9.59 3.63 -13.80
C HIS A 101 -9.46 2.20 -14.32
N LEU A 102 -9.49 1.21 -13.42
CA LEU A 102 -9.32 -0.22 -13.71
C LEU A 102 -8.01 -0.53 -14.47
N LYS A 103 -6.97 0.27 -14.18
CA LYS A 103 -5.63 0.13 -14.76
C LYS A 103 -4.66 -0.46 -13.73
N PRO A 104 -3.71 -1.32 -14.14
CA PRO A 104 -2.66 -1.76 -13.24
C PRO A 104 -1.89 -0.58 -12.64
N LEU A 105 -1.59 -0.67 -11.35
CA LEU A 105 -0.76 0.30 -10.68
C LEU A 105 0.70 0.15 -11.13
N GLN A 106 1.33 1.28 -11.41
CA GLN A 106 2.74 1.37 -11.76
C GLN A 106 3.56 1.72 -10.52
N ASN A 107 4.79 1.24 -10.45
CA ASN A 107 5.71 1.53 -9.35
C ASN A 107 7.04 2.14 -9.82
N SER A 108 7.18 2.38 -11.12
CA SER A 108 8.37 2.99 -11.72
C SER A 108 7.99 3.95 -12.83
N CYS A 109 8.88 4.87 -13.17
CA CYS A 109 8.65 5.87 -14.21
C CYS A 109 8.70 5.21 -15.60
N SER A 110 7.73 5.50 -16.47
CA SER A 110 7.71 4.96 -17.85
C SER A 110 8.82 5.53 -18.75
N SER A 111 9.46 6.64 -18.36
CA SER A 111 10.52 7.29 -19.16
C SER A 111 11.94 6.89 -18.75
N CYS A 112 12.22 6.75 -17.45
CA CYS A 112 13.57 6.40 -16.96
C CYS A 112 13.64 5.06 -16.24
N GLU A 113 12.50 4.37 -16.10
CA GLU A 113 12.33 3.04 -15.47
C GLU A 113 12.71 2.95 -14.00
N LEU A 114 13.28 4.00 -13.42
CA LEU A 114 13.62 4.05 -12.00
C LEU A 114 12.36 3.98 -11.13
N PRO A 115 12.44 3.30 -9.96
CA PRO A 115 11.35 3.23 -8.99
C PRO A 115 10.80 4.62 -8.65
N TYR A 116 9.49 4.74 -8.50
CA TYR A 116 8.88 6.00 -8.10
C TYR A 116 9.09 6.22 -6.60
N GLN A 117 9.92 7.20 -6.25
CA GLN A 117 10.31 7.52 -4.87
C GLN A 117 9.82 8.92 -4.46
N PRO A 118 8.52 9.09 -4.13
CA PRO A 118 7.93 10.41 -3.85
C PRO A 118 8.63 11.20 -2.74
N HIS A 119 9.21 10.51 -1.75
CA HIS A 119 9.96 11.13 -0.65
C HIS A 119 11.22 11.90 -1.11
N LEU A 120 11.68 11.70 -2.35
CA LEU A 120 12.80 12.42 -2.95
C LEU A 120 12.38 13.72 -3.65
N ILE A 121 11.09 14.01 -3.73
CA ILE A 121 10.58 15.22 -4.38
C ILE A 121 10.89 16.41 -3.48
N LYS A 122 11.72 17.32 -4.00
CA LYS A 122 12.06 18.58 -3.32
C LYS A 122 10.83 19.48 -3.18
N ALA A 123 10.76 20.25 -2.09
CA ALA A 123 9.62 21.12 -1.78
C ALA A 123 9.27 22.11 -2.92
N ASN A 124 10.28 22.62 -3.62
CA ASN A 124 10.10 23.54 -4.76
C ASN A 124 9.44 22.87 -5.99
N HIS A 125 9.40 21.54 -6.06
CA HIS A 125 8.81 20.82 -7.19
C HIS A 125 7.29 20.70 -7.11
N ARG A 126 6.67 21.05 -5.96
CA ARG A 126 5.23 21.24 -5.64
C ARG A 126 4.25 20.11 -5.98
N PHE A 127 4.54 19.25 -6.95
CA PHE A 127 3.65 18.23 -7.46
C PHE A 127 4.31 16.85 -7.38
N ILE A 128 3.55 15.87 -6.92
CA ILE A 128 4.02 14.50 -6.82
C ILE A 128 3.94 13.75 -8.17
N ASN A 129 3.18 14.25 -9.14
CA ASN A 129 2.96 13.60 -10.44
C ASN A 129 4.16 13.69 -11.41
N ARG A 130 5.37 13.93 -10.88
CA ARG A 130 6.60 14.00 -11.66
C ARG A 130 7.64 13.08 -11.05
N CYS A 131 8.37 12.38 -11.91
CA CYS A 131 9.46 11.52 -11.49
C CYS A 131 10.51 12.33 -10.70
N PRO A 132 10.94 11.87 -9.50
CA PRO A 132 12.00 12.55 -8.74
C PRO A 132 13.37 12.47 -9.44
N HIS A 133 13.56 11.52 -10.36
CA HIS A 133 14.84 11.28 -11.03
C HIS A 133 14.95 12.02 -12.37
N CYS A 134 13.97 11.89 -13.27
CA CYS A 134 14.01 12.48 -14.61
C CYS A 134 13.03 13.64 -14.83
N ARG A 135 12.17 13.96 -13.83
CA ARG A 135 11.18 15.05 -13.88
C ARG A 135 10.02 14.90 -14.87
N GLU A 136 10.02 13.85 -15.68
CA GLU A 136 8.91 13.50 -16.56
C GLU A 136 7.61 13.29 -15.80
N LYS A 137 6.49 13.66 -16.44
CA LYS A 137 5.16 13.50 -15.85
C LYS A 137 4.83 12.00 -15.79
N LEU A 138 4.35 11.55 -14.64
CA LEU A 138 3.97 10.14 -14.39
C LEU A 138 2.59 9.81 -14.97
N SER A 139 2.31 10.25 -16.20
CA SER A 139 1.01 10.08 -16.88
C SER A 139 1.02 9.03 -17.97
N ALA A 140 2.19 8.52 -18.36
CA ALA A 140 2.27 7.49 -19.38
C ALA A 140 1.97 6.10 -18.79
N GLU A 141 0.95 5.45 -19.34
CA GLU A 141 0.68 4.03 -19.10
C GLU A 141 1.79 3.17 -19.70
N LYS A 142 2.21 2.11 -18.98
CA LYS A 142 3.10 1.10 -19.55
C LYS A 142 2.33 0.22 -20.53
N VAL A 143 2.99 -0.12 -21.63
CA VAL A 143 2.42 -0.97 -22.69
C VAL A 143 2.16 -2.39 -22.16
N ASN A 144 1.16 -3.08 -22.71
CA ASN A 144 0.80 -4.48 -22.39
C ASN A 144 0.27 -4.73 -20.97
N GLN A 145 -0.31 -3.71 -20.34
CA GLN A 145 -0.99 -3.84 -19.06
C GLN A 145 -2.42 -4.35 -19.25
N VAL A 146 -2.60 -5.68 -19.23
CA VAL A 146 -3.92 -6.33 -19.35
C VAL A 146 -4.49 -6.61 -17.97
N LEU A 147 -5.78 -6.30 -17.79
CA LEU A 147 -6.53 -6.66 -16.58
C LEU A 147 -6.76 -8.17 -16.55
N CYS A 148 -6.29 -8.81 -15.49
CA CYS A 148 -6.65 -10.17 -15.14
C CYS A 148 -7.87 -10.13 -14.22
N ALA A 149 -9.00 -10.67 -14.68
CA ALA A 149 -10.28 -10.65 -13.96
C ALA A 149 -10.15 -11.26 -12.55
N ASP A 150 -9.55 -12.45 -12.43
CA ASP A 150 -9.39 -13.15 -11.15
C ASP A 150 -8.55 -12.34 -10.14
N THR A 151 -7.54 -11.61 -10.63
CA THR A 151 -6.71 -10.76 -9.77
C THR A 151 -7.50 -9.55 -9.26
N TYR A 152 -8.33 -8.95 -10.13
CA TYR A 152 -9.17 -7.82 -9.72
C TYR A 152 -10.30 -8.25 -8.79
N GLU A 153 -10.92 -9.42 -9.03
CA GLU A 153 -11.91 -9.99 -8.12
C GLU A 153 -11.31 -10.29 -6.75
N PHE A 154 -10.08 -10.83 -6.68
CA PHE A 154 -9.38 -11.01 -5.41
C PHE A 154 -9.16 -9.68 -4.68
N GLN A 155 -8.78 -8.63 -5.41
CA GLN A 155 -8.64 -7.28 -4.84
C GLN A 155 -9.97 -6.81 -4.22
N LEU A 156 -11.08 -6.92 -4.96
CA LEU A 156 -12.40 -6.53 -4.49
C LEU A 156 -12.85 -7.34 -3.26
N GLN A 157 -12.57 -8.65 -3.24
CA GLN A 157 -12.86 -9.49 -2.10
C GLN A 157 -12.06 -9.07 -0.86
N ALA A 158 -10.77 -8.83 -1.00
CA ALA A 158 -9.93 -8.37 0.11
C ALA A 158 -10.40 -7.01 0.66
N GLU A 159 -10.75 -6.06 -0.21
CA GLU A 159 -11.31 -4.75 0.21
C GLU A 159 -12.65 -4.89 0.91
N ARG A 160 -13.53 -5.76 0.41
CA ARG A 160 -14.82 -6.05 1.04
C ARG A 160 -14.61 -6.66 2.43
N VAL A 161 -13.80 -7.70 2.54
CA VAL A 161 -13.55 -8.39 3.82
C VAL A 161 -12.96 -7.42 4.85
N LEU A 162 -12.01 -6.58 4.43
CA LEU A 162 -11.42 -5.57 5.30
C LEU A 162 -12.46 -4.54 5.78
N SER A 163 -13.28 -4.02 4.86
CA SER A 163 -14.26 -2.98 5.20
C SER A 163 -15.45 -3.48 6.02
N THR A 164 -15.85 -4.74 5.86
CA THR A 164 -16.99 -5.33 6.60
C THR A 164 -16.56 -6.13 7.82
N ASN A 165 -15.26 -6.39 8.00
CA ASN A 165 -14.71 -7.33 9.00
C ASN A 165 -15.44 -8.70 8.98
N GLN A 166 -15.85 -9.14 7.80
CA GLN A 166 -16.67 -10.34 7.63
C GLN A 166 -16.36 -11.01 6.30
N ALA A 167 -16.12 -12.32 6.35
CA ALA A 167 -16.05 -13.20 5.18
C ALA A 167 -16.86 -14.48 5.45
N VAL A 168 -17.23 -15.19 4.38
CA VAL A 168 -17.83 -16.53 4.49
C VAL A 168 -16.94 -17.53 3.77
N ILE A 169 -16.43 -18.52 4.50
CA ILE A 169 -15.56 -19.57 3.98
C ILE A 169 -16.12 -20.92 4.44
N PHE A 170 -16.32 -21.86 3.51
CA PHE A 170 -16.91 -23.17 3.77
C PHE A 170 -18.24 -23.13 4.57
N GLY A 171 -19.04 -22.07 4.38
CA GLY A 171 -20.30 -21.88 5.10
C GLY A 171 -20.18 -21.27 6.50
N HIS A 172 -18.97 -20.97 6.96
CA HIS A 172 -18.71 -20.32 8.25
C HIS A 172 -18.39 -18.84 8.06
N SER A 173 -18.95 -17.99 8.92
CA SER A 173 -18.57 -16.58 9.00
C SER A 173 -17.27 -16.44 9.80
N ILE A 174 -16.32 -15.71 9.23
CA ILE A 174 -14.99 -15.45 9.84
C ILE A 174 -14.68 -13.95 9.80
N THR A 175 -13.74 -13.52 10.65
CA THR A 175 -13.29 -12.13 10.71
C THR A 175 -12.34 -11.80 9.56
N SER A 176 -12.02 -10.52 9.35
CA SER A 176 -10.97 -10.13 8.39
C SER A 176 -9.60 -10.70 8.77
N GLY A 177 -9.28 -10.73 10.07
CA GLY A 177 -8.03 -11.32 10.56
C GLY A 177 -7.86 -12.77 10.15
N ASP A 178 -8.86 -13.61 10.46
CA ASP A 178 -8.86 -15.03 10.09
C ASP A 178 -8.78 -15.23 8.57
N TRP A 179 -9.47 -14.37 7.81
CA TRP A 179 -9.45 -14.44 6.34
C TRP A 179 -8.05 -14.15 5.79
N PHE A 180 -7.39 -13.07 6.23
CA PHE A 180 -6.04 -12.74 5.79
C PHE A 180 -5.00 -13.78 6.25
N GLU A 181 -5.16 -14.38 7.42
CA GLU A 181 -4.32 -15.49 7.86
C GLU A 181 -4.50 -16.73 6.96
N LEU A 182 -5.74 -17.07 6.62
CA LEU A 182 -6.05 -18.16 5.71
C LEU A 182 -5.46 -17.95 4.31
N ILE A 183 -5.59 -16.75 3.74
CA ILE A 183 -4.96 -16.42 2.45
C ILE A 183 -3.43 -16.54 2.56
N LEU A 184 -2.82 -16.05 3.64
CA LEU A 184 -1.38 -16.17 3.85
C LEU A 184 -0.94 -17.63 3.89
N PHE A 185 -1.71 -18.49 4.56
CA PHE A 185 -1.49 -19.94 4.57
C PHE A 185 -1.49 -20.51 3.15
N PHE A 186 -2.49 -20.20 2.32
CA PHE A 186 -2.56 -20.68 0.94
C PHE A 186 -1.41 -20.17 0.07
N ILE A 187 -1.05 -18.89 0.18
CA ILE A 187 0.10 -18.32 -0.55
C ILE A 187 1.39 -19.07 -0.18
N ASN A 188 1.60 -19.31 1.11
CA ASN A 188 2.79 -20.03 1.57
C ASN A 188 2.78 -21.50 1.14
N LEU A 189 1.62 -22.15 1.12
CA LEU A 189 1.45 -23.51 0.62
C LEU A 189 1.80 -23.60 -0.87
N ILE A 190 1.25 -22.71 -1.70
CA ILE A 190 1.51 -22.63 -3.15
C ILE A 190 2.99 -22.35 -3.42
N ARG A 191 3.60 -21.43 -2.68
CA ARG A 191 5.03 -21.13 -2.81
C ARG A 191 5.89 -22.34 -2.48
N LYS A 192 5.59 -23.08 -1.41
CA LYS A 192 6.33 -24.30 -1.06
C LYS A 192 6.17 -25.39 -2.11
N SER A 193 4.95 -25.65 -2.59
CA SER A 193 4.70 -26.71 -3.59
C SER A 193 5.29 -26.40 -4.96
N THR A 194 5.50 -25.12 -5.29
CA THR A 194 6.16 -24.70 -6.54
C THR A 194 7.69 -24.71 -6.44
N LEU A 195 8.25 -24.59 -5.23
CA LEU A 195 9.70 -24.65 -4.99
C LEU A 195 10.25 -26.09 -4.98
N GLU A 196 9.44 -27.11 -4.72
CA GLU A 196 9.85 -28.54 -4.72
C GLU A 196 10.05 -29.15 -6.13
N LYS A 197 10.08 -28.34 -7.20
CA LYS A 197 10.26 -28.79 -8.59
C LYS A 197 11.65 -28.48 -9.20
N ILE A 198 12.70 -28.33 -8.39
CA ILE A 198 14.10 -28.20 -8.88
C ILE A 198 14.97 -29.28 -8.23
#